data_AF-A0A6V7JPB1-F1
#
_entry.id   AF-A0A6V7JPB1-F1
#
_cell.length_a   1.000
_cell.length_b   1.000
_cell.length_c   1.000
_cell.angle_alpha   90.00
_cell.angle_beta   90.00
_cell.angle_gamma   90.00
#
_symmetry.space_group_name_H-M   'P 1'
#
loop_
_entity.id
_entity.type
_entity.pdbx_description
1 polymer ?
#
loop_
_entity_poly.entity_id
_entity_poly.type
_entity_poly.pdbx_seq_one_letter_code
_entity_poly.pdbx_strand_id
1 'polypeptide(L)'
;ECTILGLFLIAVGTGGIKPCVAALGGDQFILPQQKKYLESFFAVFYFTVHLGSLTSSFITPEIRNDVKCFGDQECYSLAFFTPTVLMLTCI
;
A
#
# COMPACT_ATOMS: atom_id res chain seq x y z
N GLU A 1 -21.02 4.04 -12.81
CA GLU A 1 -20.16 3.85 -13.99
C GLU A 1 -18.70 4.23 -13.72
N CYS A 2 -18.40 5.37 -13.06
CA CYS A 2 -17.03 5.80 -12.77
C CYS A 2 -16.20 4.88 -11.85
N THR A 3 -16.83 4.06 -10.99
CA THR A 3 -16.13 3.17 -10.04
C THR A 3 -15.27 2.11 -10.73
N ILE A 4 -15.73 1.54 -11.85
CA ILE A 4 -14.97 0.51 -12.58
C ILE A 4 -13.70 1.12 -13.18
N LEU A 5 -13.81 2.33 -13.73
CA LEU A 5 -12.65 3.07 -14.22
C LEU A 5 -11.66 3.37 -13.09
N GLY A 6 -12.14 3.78 -11.92
CA GLY A 6 -11.30 4.01 -10.74
C GLY A 6 -10.57 2.75 -10.26
N LEU A 7 -11.28 1.61 -10.17
CA LEU A 7 -10.69 0.33 -9.80
C LEU A 7 -9.67 -0.16 -10.84
N PHE A 8 -9.93 0.08 -12.13
CA PHE A 8 -8.99 -0.23 -13.20
C PHE A 8 -7.69 0.57 -13.05
N LEU A 9 -7.79 1.88 -12.79
CA LEU A 9 -6.61 2.73 -12.56
C LEU A 9 -5.80 2.29 -11.34
N ILE A 10 -6.47 1.90 -10.24
CA ILE A 10 -5.81 1.36 -9.05
C ILE A 10 -5.10 0.04 -9.38
N ALA A 11 -5.74 -0.86 -10.12
CA ALA A 11 -5.15 -2.14 -10.50
C ALA A 11 -3.89 -1.95 -11.38
N VAL A 12 -3.96 -1.06 -12.37
CA VAL A 12 -2.81 -0.72 -13.22
C VAL A 12 -1.68 -0.10 -12.42
N GLY A 13 -1.98 0.89 -11.56
CA GLY A 13 -0.96 1.56 -10.73
C GLY A 13 -0.27 0.61 -9.76
N THR A 14 -1.05 -0.19 -9.02
CA THR A 14 -0.51 -1.17 -8.07
C THR A 14 0.28 -2.30 -8.75
N GLY A 15 -0.18 -2.74 -9.93
CA GLY A 15 0.51 -3.74 -10.75
C GLY A 15 1.85 -3.26 -11.30
N GLY A 16 2.00 -1.97 -11.56
CA GLY A 16 3.28 -1.37 -11.98
C GLY A 16 4.26 -1.18 -10.81
N ILE A 17 3.80 -0.60 -9.70
CA ILE A 17 4.70 -0.18 -8.61
C ILE A 17 5.28 -1.37 -7.84
N LYS A 18 4.44 -2.35 -7.46
CA LYS A 18 4.85 -3.46 -6.59
C LYS A 18 6.03 -4.29 -7.11
N PRO A 19 6.03 -4.79 -8.37
CA PRO A 19 7.16 -5.57 -8.87
C PRO A 19 8.43 -4.73 -9.06
N CYS A 20 8.30 -3.46 -9.44
CA CYS A 20 9.44 -2.57 -9.66
C CYS A 20 10.21 -2.26 -8.37
N VAL A 21 9.52 -2.02 -7.25
CA VAL A 21 10.16 -1.74 -5.96
C VAL A 21 10.94 -2.94 -5.44
N ALA A 22 10.38 -4.15 -5.56
CA ALA A 22 11.06 -5.37 -5.13
C ALA A 22 12.29 -5.69 -5.98
N ALA A 23 12.19 -5.53 -7.31
CA ALA A 23 13.32 -5.71 -8.23
C ALA A 23 14.43 -4.68 -7.96
N LEU A 24 14.08 -3.39 -7.87
CA LEU A 24 15.05 -2.32 -7.59
C LEU A 24 15.74 -2.50 -6.24
N GLY A 25 15.01 -2.96 -5.20
CA GLY A 25 15.60 -3.25 -3.90
C GLY A 25 16.57 -4.42 -3.94
N GLY A 26 16.27 -5.47 -4.72
CA GLY A 26 17.15 -6.63 -4.90
C GLY A 26 18.41 -6.34 -5.71
N ASP A 27 18.29 -5.49 -6.74
CA ASP A 27 19.41 -5.11 -7.63
C ASP A 27 20.51 -4.31 -6.91
N GLN A 28 20.26 -3.80 -5.70
CA GLN A 28 21.26 -3.09 -4.88
C GLN A 28 22.33 -4.02 -4.30
N PHE A 29 22.10 -5.34 -4.30
CA PHE A 29 22.99 -6.31 -3.66
C PHE A 29 23.89 -7.03 -4.68
N ILE A 30 25.19 -7.07 -4.40
CA ILE A 30 26.17 -7.74 -5.25
C ILE A 30 26.30 -9.21 -4.81
N LEU A 31 25.95 -10.12 -5.73
CA LEU A 31 26.01 -11.56 -5.51
C LEU A 31 27.34 -12.15 -6.01
N PRO A 32 27.92 -13.16 -5.31
CA PRO A 32 27.37 -13.90 -4.17
C PRO A 32 27.70 -13.30 -2.78
N GLN A 33 28.55 -12.28 -2.69
CA GLN A 33 29.11 -11.79 -1.42
C GLN A 33 28.02 -11.29 -0.45
N GLN A 34 26.94 -10.69 -0.96
CA GLN A 34 25.89 -10.09 -0.15
C GLN A 34 24.59 -10.90 -0.08
N LYS A 35 24.62 -12.20 -0.44
CA LYS A 35 23.41 -13.04 -0.47
C LYS A 35 22.65 -13.08 0.86
N LYS A 36 23.35 -13.16 1.99
CA LYS A 36 22.73 -13.16 3.33
C LYS A 36 22.02 -11.83 3.65
N TYR A 37 22.56 -10.72 3.18
CA TYR A 37 21.94 -9.40 3.36
C TYR A 37 20.71 -9.24 2.48
N LEU A 38 20.75 -9.76 1.25
CA LEU A 38 19.59 -9.81 0.35
C LEU A 38 18.42 -10.61 0.97
N GLU A 39 18.71 -11.77 1.55
CA GLU A 39 17.69 -12.59 2.24
C GLU A 39 17.09 -11.85 3.45
N SER A 40 17.93 -11.19 4.26
CA SER A 40 17.46 -10.39 5.40
C SER A 40 16.64 -9.18 4.95
N PHE A 41 17.00 -8.54 3.84
CA PHE A 41 16.25 -7.43 3.26
C PHE A 41 14.85 -7.88 2.88
N PHE A 42 14.71 -8.98 2.13
CA PHE A 42 13.39 -9.50 1.76
C PHE A 42 12.57 -9.95 2.96
N ALA A 43 13.20 -10.54 3.99
CA ALA A 43 12.50 -10.92 5.22
C ALA A 43 11.87 -9.69 5.92
N VAL A 44 12.64 -8.61 6.08
CA VAL A 44 12.13 -7.36 6.68
C VAL A 44 11.11 -6.70 5.75
N PHE A 45 11.36 -6.67 4.44
CA PHE A 45 10.45 -6.11 3.45
C PHE A 45 9.08 -6.78 3.52
N TYR A 46 9.00 -8.11 3.46
CA TYR A 46 7.73 -8.84 3.56
C TYR A 46 7.07 -8.65 4.92
N PHE A 47 7.85 -8.64 6.01
CA PHE A 47 7.32 -8.36 7.35
C PHE A 47 6.64 -6.98 7.40
N THR A 48 7.28 -5.93 6.90
CA THR A 48 6.71 -4.57 6.90
C THR A 48 5.47 -4.46 6.02
N VAL A 49 5.43 -5.13 4.86
CA VAL A 49 4.24 -5.15 3.98
C VAL A 49 3.05 -5.81 4.67
N HIS A 50 3.27 -6.95 5.33
CA HIS A 50 2.21 -7.62 6.09
C HIS A 50 1.76 -6.79 7.29
N LEU A 51 2.70 -6.19 8.03
CA LEU A 51 2.37 -5.30 9.15
C LEU A 51 1.54 -4.09 8.69
N GLY A 52 1.95 -3.43 7.60
CA GLY A 52 1.20 -2.31 7.03
C GLY A 52 -0.21 -2.73 6.58
N SER A 53 -0.36 -3.90 5.97
CA SER A 53 -1.67 -4.44 5.61
C SER A 53 -2.54 -4.73 6.83
N LEU A 54 -1.97 -5.28 7.90
CA LEU A 54 -2.69 -5.52 9.15
C LEU A 54 -3.16 -4.20 9.77
N THR A 55 -2.26 -3.22 9.88
CA THR A 55 -2.58 -1.90 10.40
C THR A 55 -3.66 -1.20 9.57
N SER A 56 -3.59 -1.29 8.24
CA SER A 56 -4.64 -0.74 7.37
C SER A 56 -5.99 -1.42 7.60
N SER A 57 -6.02 -2.74 7.74
CA SER A 57 -7.27 -3.48 8.00
C SER A 57 -7.93 -3.11 9.33
N PHE A 58 -7.15 -2.70 10.34
CA PHE A 58 -7.69 -2.20 11.61
C PHE A 58 -8.13 -0.73 11.52
N ILE A 59 -7.34 0.13 10.87
CA ILE A 59 -7.59 1.58 10.84
C ILE A 59 -8.72 1.96 9.87
N THR A 60 -8.81 1.31 8.71
CA THR A 60 -9.83 1.62 7.69
C THR A 60 -11.28 1.55 8.20
N PRO A 61 -11.72 0.52 8.96
CA PRO A 61 -13.09 0.48 9.48
C PRO A 61 -13.35 1.55 10.55
N GLU A 62 -12.38 1.84 11.43
CA GLU A 62 -12.52 2.88 12.45
C GLU A 62 -12.72 4.26 11.79
N ILE A 63 -11.88 4.62 10.81
CA ILE A 63 -12.00 5.88 10.06
C ILE A 63 -13.36 5.99 9.34
N ARG A 64 -13.89 4.87 8.85
CA ARG A 64 -15.14 4.84 8.09
C ARG A 64 -16.37 5.06 8.97
N ASN A 65 -16.36 4.53 10.20
CA ASN A 65 -17.53 4.49 11.08
C ASN A 65 -17.56 5.64 12.11
N ASP A 66 -16.40 6.13 12.56
CA ASP A 66 -16.34 7.18 13.58
C ASP A 66 -16.59 8.59 13.01
N VAL A 67 -16.44 8.78 11.70
CA VAL A 67 -16.59 10.09 11.05
C VAL A 67 -17.84 10.12 10.17
N LYS A 68 -18.83 10.92 10.58
CA LYS A 68 -20.02 11.20 9.77
C LYS A 68 -19.67 12.20 8.68
N CYS A 69 -19.89 11.82 7.42
CA CYS A 69 -19.68 12.69 6.27
C CYS A 69 -21.01 12.92 5.54
N PHE A 70 -21.27 14.17 5.12
CA PHE A 70 -22.40 14.53 4.25
C PHE A 70 -23.80 14.12 4.73
N GLY A 71 -23.97 13.84 6.03
CA GLY A 71 -25.25 13.43 6.62
C GLY A 71 -25.50 11.92 6.63
N ASP A 72 -24.62 11.13 6.01
CA ASP A 72 -24.65 9.67 6.05
C ASP A 72 -23.82 9.11 7.23
N GLN A 73 -24.18 7.92 7.70
CA GLN A 73 -23.50 7.27 8.83
C GLN A 73 -22.13 6.67 8.48
N GLU A 74 -21.80 6.57 7.19
CA GLU A 74 -20.62 5.84 6.70
C GLU A 74 -19.84 6.71 5.69
N CYS A 75 -18.55 6.96 5.95
CA CYS A 75 -17.74 7.82 5.08
C CYS A 75 -16.75 7.04 4.20
N TYR A 76 -17.23 6.54 3.05
CA TYR A 76 -16.37 5.85 2.08
C TYR A 76 -15.33 6.76 1.42
N SER A 77 -15.69 8.02 1.15
CA SER A 77 -14.78 8.98 0.50
C SER A 77 -13.51 9.22 1.33
N LEU A 78 -13.64 9.31 2.66
CA LEU A 78 -12.50 9.48 3.56
C LEU A 78 -11.61 8.23 3.56
N ALA A 79 -12.19 7.04 3.58
CA ALA A 79 -11.45 5.78 3.56
C ALA A 79 -10.61 5.61 2.27
N PHE A 80 -11.13 6.01 1.11
CA PHE A 80 -10.37 5.98 -0.15
C PHE A 80 -9.40 7.17 -0.32
N PHE A 81 -9.68 8.30 0.32
CA PHE A 81 -8.81 9.47 0.27
C PHE A 81 -7.53 9.29 1.09
N THR A 82 -7.62 8.65 2.27
CA THR A 82 -6.47 8.37 3.14
C THR A 82 -5.27 7.71 2.43
N PRO A 83 -5.43 6.56 1.73
CA PRO A 83 -4.31 5.95 1.00
C PRO A 83 -3.82 6.80 -0.18
N THR A 84 -4.70 7.62 -0.78
CA THR A 84 -4.33 8.53 -1.87
C THR A 84 -3.38 9.62 -1.37
N VAL A 85 -3.71 10.26 -0.24
CA VAL A 85 -2.84 11.26 0.40
C VAL A 85 -1.53 10.63 0.83
N LEU A 86 -1.58 9.46 1.48
CA LEU A 86 -0.38 8.77 1.94
C LEU A 86 0.57 8.50 0.77
N MET A 87 0.05 7.99 -0.35
CA MET A 87 0.84 7.71 -1.55
C MET A 87 1.45 8.98 -2.16
N LEU A 88 0.75 10.11 -2.16
CA LEU A 88 1.30 11.39 -2.64
C LEU A 88 2.42 11.93 -1.75
N THR A 89 2.37 11.67 -0.44
CA THR A 89 3.41 12.13 0.50
C THR A 89 4.63 11.22 0.58
N CYS A 90 4.48 9.95 0.22
CA CYS A 90 5.54 8.95 0.31
C CYS A 90 6.31 8.74 -1.01
N ILE A 91 5.81 9.27 -2.13
CA ILE A 91 6.54 9.42 -3.40
C ILE A 91 7.46 10.63 -3.30
#